data_AF-A0A482J3G6-F1
#
_entry.id   AF-A0A482J3G6-F1
#
_cell.length_a   1.000
_cell.length_b   1.000
_cell.length_c   1.000
_cell.angle_alpha   90.00
_cell.angle_beta   90.00
_cell.angle_gamma   90.00
#
_symmetry.space_group_name_H-M   'P 1'
#
loop_
_entity.id
_entity.type
_entity.pdbx_description
1 polymer ?
#
loop_
_entity_poly.entity_id
_entity_poly.type
_entity_poly.pdbx_seq_one_letter_code
_entity_poly.pdbx_strand_id
1 'polypeptide(L)'
;MEITLEQVKEIYRDAIGPKACDGEGLDWWASVAVDVLAVVGAPSIWSAADRLAWWHSEWEWEKIGDSASEAAKRIRHSAQRLRLQ
;
A
#
# COMPACT_ATOMS: atom_id res chain seq x y z
N MET A 1 -4.38 -10.09 14.48
CA MET A 1 -4.01 -8.72 14.89
C MET A 1 -4.58 -7.77 13.87
N GLU A 2 -5.37 -6.80 14.33
CA GLU A 2 -5.98 -5.79 13.48
C GLU A 2 -4.97 -4.66 13.27
N ILE A 3 -4.67 -4.32 12.01
CA ILE A 3 -3.77 -3.21 11.68
C ILE A 3 -4.60 -1.93 11.83
N THR A 4 -4.14 -0.99 12.66
CA THR A 4 -4.84 0.28 12.90
C THR A 4 -4.66 1.24 11.71
N LEU A 5 -5.51 2.28 11.64
CA LEU A 5 -5.37 3.31 10.60
C LEU A 5 -4.00 4.02 10.65
N GLU A 6 -3.46 4.25 11.84
CA GLU A 6 -2.13 4.86 11.98
C GLU A 6 -1.02 3.95 11.46
N GLN A 7 -1.13 2.64 11.70
CA GLN A 7 -0.20 1.65 11.14
C GLN A 7 -0.33 1.56 9.60
N VAL A 8 -1.55 1.66 9.06
CA VAL A 8 -1.76 1.77 7.60
C VAL A 8 -1.04 2.99 7.04
N LYS A 9 -1.20 4.17 7.67
CA LYS A 9 -0.54 5.39 7.24
C LYS A 9 0.97 5.26 7.25
N GLU A 10 1.52 4.65 8.30
CA GLU A 10 2.96 4.38 8.40
C GLU A 10 3.44 3.47 7.27
N ILE A 11 2.76 2.34 7.04
CA ILE A 11 3.05 1.41 5.95
C ILE A 11 3.01 2.12 4.59
N TYR A 12 1.96 2.91 4.35
CA TYR A 12 1.80 3.62 3.08
C TYR A 12 2.90 4.65 2.85
N ARG A 13 3.24 5.43 3.89
CA ARG A 13 4.31 6.45 3.82
C ARG A 13 5.66 5.80 3.56
N ASP A 14 5.95 4.67 4.18
CA ASP A 14 7.20 3.94 3.98
C ASP A 14 7.29 3.27 2.60
N ALA A 15 6.20 2.66 2.12
CA ALA A 15 6.23 1.82 0.94
C ALA A 15 5.93 2.55 -0.38
N ILE A 16 5.13 3.62 -0.33
CA ILE A 16 4.51 4.24 -1.51
C ILE A 16 4.80 5.74 -1.55
N GLY A 17 4.36 6.48 -0.54
CA GLY A 17 4.34 7.94 -0.60
C GLY A 17 4.86 8.58 0.68
N PRO A 18 6.18 8.78 0.83
CA PRO A 18 6.78 9.37 2.04
C PRO A 18 6.28 10.77 2.39
N LYS A 19 5.68 11.47 1.43
CA LYS A 19 5.13 12.82 1.58
C LYS A 19 3.64 12.84 1.93
N ALA A 20 2.95 11.69 1.91
CA ALA A 20 1.52 11.63 2.23
C ALA A 20 1.31 12.03 3.69
N CYS A 21 0.38 12.97 3.92
CA CYS A 21 0.13 13.53 5.24
C CYS A 21 -1.36 13.42 5.61
N ASP A 22 -1.74 13.85 6.80
CA ASP A 22 -3.15 13.81 7.21
C ASP A 22 -4.03 14.82 6.43
N GLY A 23 -3.41 15.73 5.67
CA GLY A 23 -4.09 16.69 4.79
C GLY A 23 -4.78 16.07 3.57
N GLU A 24 -4.50 14.81 3.23
CA GLU A 24 -5.20 14.08 2.14
C GLU A 24 -6.69 13.83 2.46
N GLY A 25 -7.07 13.92 3.73
CA GLY A 25 -8.45 13.76 4.19
C GLY A 25 -8.82 12.32 4.57
N LEU A 26 -9.88 12.20 5.37
CA LEU A 26 -10.31 10.93 5.96
C LEU A 26 -10.77 9.92 4.91
N ASP A 27 -11.52 10.36 3.91
CA ASP A 27 -12.05 9.47 2.86
C ASP A 27 -10.93 8.85 2.02
N TRP A 28 -9.89 9.64 1.75
CA TRP A 28 -8.71 9.17 1.04
C TRP A 28 -7.98 8.10 1.86
N TRP A 29 -7.72 8.38 3.14
CA TRP A 29 -7.08 7.42 4.05
C TRP A 29 -7.92 6.17 4.28
N ALA A 30 -9.25 6.27 4.27
CA ALA A 30 -10.14 5.11 4.35
C ALA A 30 -10.01 4.20 3.12
N SER A 31 -9.95 4.79 1.91
CA SER A 31 -9.70 4.02 0.68
C SER A 31 -8.32 3.34 0.71
N VAL A 32 -7.28 4.08 1.10
CA VAL A 32 -5.93 3.54 1.24
C VAL A 32 -5.89 2.40 2.26
N ALA A 33 -6.61 2.51 3.37
CA ALA A 33 -6.68 1.45 4.38
C ALA A 33 -7.28 0.16 3.82
N VAL A 34 -8.37 0.25 3.04
CA VAL A 34 -8.96 -0.94 2.39
C VAL A 34 -7.94 -1.65 1.52
N ASP A 35 -7.16 -0.90 0.73
CA ASP A 35 -6.17 -1.48 -0.18
C ASP A 35 -4.96 -2.05 0.53
N VAL A 36 -4.40 -1.32 1.48
CA VAL A 36 -3.24 -1.78 2.27
C VAL A 36 -3.61 -3.04 3.04
N LEU A 37 -4.77 -3.09 3.68
CA LEU A 37 -5.25 -4.27 4.39
C LEU A 37 -5.45 -5.46 3.45
N ALA A 38 -6.04 -5.25 2.27
CA ALA A 38 -6.21 -6.29 1.26
C ALA A 38 -4.86 -6.81 0.73
N VAL A 39 -3.90 -5.93 0.46
CA VAL A 39 -2.54 -6.30 0.01
C VAL A 39 -1.82 -7.14 1.07
N VAL A 40 -1.91 -6.73 2.34
CA VAL A 40 -1.29 -7.44 3.46
C VAL A 40 -1.95 -8.80 3.72
N GLY A 41 -3.27 -8.90 3.55
CA GLY A 41 -4.04 -10.13 3.75
C GLY A 41 -4.07 -11.08 2.55
N ALA A 42 -3.68 -10.64 1.36
CA ALA A 42 -3.77 -11.46 0.15
C ALA A 42 -2.86 -12.72 0.20
N PRO A 43 -3.26 -13.83 -0.42
CA PRO A 43 -2.54 -15.10 -0.34
C PRO A 43 -1.25 -15.13 -1.18
N SER A 44 -1.12 -14.25 -2.18
CA SER A 44 0.03 -14.19 -3.08
C SER A 44 0.36 -12.75 -3.47
N ILE A 45 1.57 -12.51 -4.00
CA ILE A 45 1.95 -11.19 -4.52
C ILE A 45 1.10 -10.82 -5.74
N TRP A 46 0.75 -11.78 -6.60
CA TRP A 46 -0.13 -11.55 -7.75
C TRP A 46 -1.51 -11.04 -7.31
N SER A 47 -2.14 -11.72 -6.34
CA SER A 47 -3.43 -11.28 -5.78
C SER A 47 -3.36 -9.93 -5.09
N ALA A 48 -2.21 -9.56 -4.53
CA ALA A 48 -1.99 -8.23 -3.98
C ALA A 48 -1.77 -7.17 -5.06
N ALA A 49 -1.02 -7.50 -6.11
CA ALA A 49 -0.78 -6.62 -7.25
C ALA A 49 -2.09 -6.29 -7.97
N ASP A 50 -2.99 -7.27 -8.15
CA ASP A 50 -4.32 -7.04 -8.72
C ASP A 50 -5.12 -5.99 -7.94
N ARG A 51 -4.92 -5.91 -6.61
CA ARG A 51 -5.57 -4.88 -5.78
C ARG A 51 -5.01 -3.48 -6.03
N LEU A 52 -3.74 -3.37 -6.39
CA LEU A 52 -3.05 -2.09 -6.66
C LEU A 52 -3.08 -1.69 -8.13
N ALA A 53 -3.49 -2.60 -9.03
CA ALA A 53 -3.47 -2.37 -10.47
C ALA A 53 -4.32 -1.17 -10.92
N TRP A 54 -5.31 -0.75 -10.13
CA TRP A 54 -6.14 0.41 -10.45
C TRP A 54 -5.54 1.75 -9.98
N TRP A 55 -4.51 1.75 -9.13
CA TRP A 55 -3.90 2.99 -8.62
C TRP A 55 -3.24 3.81 -9.73
N HIS A 56 -2.64 3.13 -10.69
CA HIS A 56 -2.04 3.71 -11.87
C HIS A 56 -2.35 2.84 -13.08
N SER A 57 -2.54 3.47 -14.24
CA SER A 57 -2.53 2.76 -15.52
C SER A 57 -1.17 2.08 -15.75
N GLU A 58 -1.13 1.04 -16.59
CA GLU A 58 0.13 0.37 -16.96
C GLU A 58 1.17 1.36 -17.50
N TRP A 59 0.73 2.34 -18.30
CA TRP A 59 1.58 3.40 -18.81
C TRP A 59 2.15 4.31 -17.70
N GLU A 60 1.37 4.64 -16.68
CA GLU A 60 1.86 5.43 -15.54
C GLU A 60 2.87 4.65 -14.70
N TRP A 61 2.61 3.37 -14.43
CA TRP A 61 3.56 2.47 -13.76
C TRP A 61 4.89 2.41 -14.51
N GLU A 62 4.85 2.18 -15.83
CA GLU A 62 6.04 2.15 -16.67
C GLU A 62 6.79 3.48 -16.64
N LYS A 63 6.07 4.61 -16.74
CA LYS A 63 6.65 5.95 -16.72
C LYS A 63 7.40 6.25 -15.43
N ILE A 64 6.91 5.76 -14.28
CA ILE A 64 7.59 5.96 -12.98
C ILE A 64 8.60 4.84 -12.67
N GLY A 65 8.78 3.88 -13.58
CA GLY A 65 9.73 2.78 -13.43
C GLY A 65 9.37 1.82 -12.30
N ASP A 66 8.08 1.62 -12.05
CA ASP A 66 7.57 0.81 -10.94
C ASP A 66 6.46 -0.12 -11.42
N SER A 67 5.91 -0.95 -10.53
CA SER A 67 4.76 -1.80 -10.85
C SER A 67 3.90 -2.09 -9.63
N ALA A 68 2.65 -2.46 -9.88
CA ALA A 68 1.74 -2.93 -8.84
C ALA A 68 2.34 -4.10 -8.02
N SER A 69 3.11 -4.98 -8.66
CA SER A 69 3.79 -6.09 -7.98
C SER A 69 4.90 -5.63 -7.03
N GLU A 70 5.73 -4.67 -7.47
CA GLU A 70 6.79 -4.12 -6.62
C GLU A 70 6.21 -3.27 -5.48
N ALA A 71 5.17 -2.48 -5.75
CA ALA A 71 4.42 -1.76 -4.72
C ALA A 71 3.83 -2.72 -3.66
N ALA A 72 3.21 -3.82 -4.10
CA ALA A 72 2.66 -4.84 -3.20
C ALA A 72 3.76 -5.49 -2.32
N LYS A 73 4.93 -5.78 -2.90
CA LYS A 73 6.09 -6.29 -2.14
C LYS A 73 6.53 -5.30 -1.07
N ARG A 74 6.66 -4.01 -1.41
CA ARG A 74 7.07 -2.96 -0.46
C ARG A 74 6.06 -2.80 0.68
N ILE A 75 4.76 -2.77 0.38
CA ILE A 75 3.70 -2.69 1.40
C ILE A 75 3.79 -3.87 2.37
N ARG A 76 3.92 -5.10 1.85
CA ARG A 76 4.04 -6.30 2.71
C ARG A 76 5.30 -6.30 3.55
N HIS A 77 6.43 -5.91 2.96
CA HIS A 77 7.70 -5.83 3.68
C HIS A 77 7.61 -4.79 4.81
N SER A 78 7.03 -3.62 4.54
CA SER A 78 6.81 -2.59 5.56
C SER A 78 5.88 -3.08 6.68
N ALA A 79 4.77 -3.72 6.33
CA ALA A 79 3.86 -4.32 7.30
C ALA A 79 4.52 -5.41 8.15
N GLN A 80 5.39 -6.24 7.56
CA GLN A 80 6.17 -7.24 8.30
C GLN A 80 7.14 -6.59 9.27
N ARG A 81 7.85 -5.55 8.84
CA ARG A 81 8.79 -4.82 9.69
C ARG A 81 8.08 -4.17 10.88
N LEU A 82 6.93 -3.55 10.67
CA LEU A 82 6.12 -2.95 11.73
C LEU A 82 5.61 -3.97 12.75
N ARG A 83 5.36 -5.22 12.33
CA ARG A 83 4.97 -6.33 13.24
C ARG A 83 6.13 -6.85 14.08
N LEU A 84 7.36 -6.60 13.68
CA LEU A 84 8.58 -7.07 14.36
C LEU A 84 9.15 -6.02 15.32
N GLN A 85 8.53 -4.84 15.40
CA GLN A 85 8.83 -3.77 16.35
C GLN A 85 7.97 -3.92 17.61
#